data_AF-A0AA96DBL6-F1
#
_entry.id   AF-A0AA96DBL6-F1
#
_cell.length_a   1.000
_cell.length_b   1.000
_cell.length_c   1.000
_cell.angle_alpha   90.00
_cell.angle_beta   90.00
_cell.angle_gamma   90.00
#
_symmetry.space_group_name_H-M   'P 1'
#
loop_
_entity.id
_entity.type
_entity.pdbx_description
1 polymer ?
#
loop_
_entity_poly.entity_id
_entity_poly.type
_entity_poly.pdbx_seq_one_letter_code
_entity_poly.pdbx_strand_id
1 'polypeptide(L)'
;MSNKHFIWDSYSDQPQVIKDRAFKKATRRKELKDNLKLFFTSIFILPISIIIMKFFKGNVKTSNIDFIGLGVNLDKDDGKNTQQDLVQELGVKNLIIRLPLSDIKNIDLYFEFANSFNKNERKNILINVIQDRLNIENQEFFKKILI
;
A
#
# COMPACT_ATOMS: atom_id res chain seq x y z
N MET A 1 25.74 -9.19 -4.45
CA MET A 1 26.37 -8.34 -5.50
C MET A 1 25.95 -6.91 -5.26
N SER A 2 26.90 -5.99 -5.00
CA SER A 2 26.60 -4.56 -4.82
C SER A 2 26.16 -3.97 -6.16
N ASN A 3 24.85 -3.71 -6.32
CA ASN A 3 24.29 -3.12 -7.50
C ASN A 3 24.60 -1.61 -7.47
N LYS A 4 25.79 -1.22 -7.96
CA LYS A 4 26.32 0.16 -7.89
C LYS A 4 25.40 1.24 -8.46
N HIS A 5 24.40 0.86 -9.25
CA HIS A 5 23.41 1.77 -9.83
C HIS A 5 22.19 2.02 -8.94
N PHE A 6 21.96 1.19 -7.92
CA PHE A 6 20.83 1.30 -6.97
C PHE A 6 21.41 1.52 -5.58
N ILE A 7 21.79 2.78 -5.32
CA ILE A 7 22.26 3.22 -4.01
C ILE A 7 21.02 3.45 -3.16
N TRP A 8 20.85 2.70 -2.08
CA TRP A 8 19.75 2.90 -1.15
C TRP A 8 19.93 4.17 -0.34
N ASP A 9 18.84 4.92 -0.14
CA ASP A 9 18.82 6.01 0.83
C ASP A 9 18.76 5.43 2.25
N SER A 10 19.48 6.01 3.20
CA SER A 10 19.44 5.58 4.61
C SER A 10 18.18 6.04 5.34
N TYR A 11 17.47 7.04 4.79
CA TYR A 11 16.25 7.62 5.37
C TYR A 11 15.00 7.28 4.56
N SER A 12 15.11 6.45 3.51
CA SER A 12 13.99 6.04 2.69
C SER A 12 14.07 4.56 2.34
N ASP A 13 12.93 3.89 2.33
CA ASP A 13 12.78 2.51 1.84
C ASP A 13 12.84 2.42 0.30
N GLN A 14 13.42 3.43 -0.37
CA GLN A 14 13.57 3.52 -1.82
C GLN A 14 15.02 3.80 -2.20
N PRO A 15 15.49 3.29 -3.36
CA PRO A 15 16.81 3.64 -3.85
C PRO A 15 16.83 5.08 -4.37
N GLN A 16 17.98 5.73 -4.26
CA GLN A 16 18.22 7.04 -4.85
C GLN A 16 17.95 7.02 -6.35
N VAL A 17 17.52 8.17 -6.87
CA VAL A 17 17.31 8.35 -8.30
C VAL A 17 18.60 8.04 -9.06
N ILE A 18 18.52 7.07 -9.97
CA ILE A 18 19.66 6.68 -10.82
C ILE A 18 20.13 7.90 -11.63
N LYS A 19 21.37 8.36 -11.41
CA LYS A 19 21.92 9.54 -12.12
C LYS A 19 22.53 9.19 -13.48
N ASP A 20 22.96 7.93 -13.65
CA ASP A 20 23.58 7.45 -14.88
C ASP A 20 22.57 7.39 -16.05
N ARG A 21 22.69 8.33 -16.98
CA ARG A 21 21.86 8.42 -18.19
C ARG A 21 22.12 7.27 -19.16
N ALA A 22 23.37 6.80 -19.27
CA ALA A 22 23.74 5.71 -20.17
C ALA A 22 23.11 4.41 -19.70
N PHE A 23 23.20 4.12 -18.39
CA PHE A 23 22.53 2.99 -17.77
C PHE A 23 21.01 3.05 -17.96
N LYS A 24 20.36 4.20 -17.69
CA LYS A 24 18.91 4.37 -17.93
C LYS A 24 18.51 4.05 -19.36
N LYS A 25 19.26 4.54 -20.35
CA LYS A 25 19.00 4.26 -21.76
C LYS A 25 19.20 2.77 -22.09
N ALA A 26 20.26 2.16 -21.57
CA ALA A 26 20.54 0.75 -21.78
C ALA A 26 19.42 -0.14 -21.20
N THR A 27 18.98 0.12 -19.97
CA THR A 27 17.87 -0.62 -19.33
C THR A 27 16.58 -0.49 -20.12
N ARG A 28 16.20 0.73 -20.56
CA ARG A 28 15.00 0.93 -21.40
C ARG A 28 15.06 0.14 -22.72
N ARG A 29 16.24 -0.01 -23.32
CA ARG A 29 16.41 -0.79 -24.55
C ARG A 29 16.28 -2.30 -24.31
N LYS A 30 16.62 -2.80 -23.12
CA LYS A 30 16.43 -4.22 -22.77
C LYS A 30 14.95 -4.60 -22.78
N GLU A 31 14.11 -3.71 -22.27
CA GLU A 31 12.65 -3.88 -22.23
C GLU A 31 11.96 -3.69 -23.59
N LEU A 32 12.69 -3.40 -24.67
CA LEU A 32 12.07 -3.09 -25.97
C LEU A 32 11.28 -4.29 -26.54
N LYS A 33 11.77 -5.51 -26.34
CA LYS A 33 11.05 -6.73 -26.76
C LYS A 33 9.72 -6.88 -26.04
N ASP A 34 9.70 -6.67 -24.73
CA ASP A 34 8.49 -6.76 -23.92
C ASP A 34 7.52 -5.63 -24.22
N ASN A 35 8.01 -4.42 -24.46
CA ASN A 35 7.19 -3.30 -24.90
C ASN A 35 6.56 -3.54 -26.29
N LEU A 36 7.30 -4.12 -27.24
CA LEU A 36 6.75 -4.48 -28.55
C LEU A 36 5.69 -5.57 -28.41
N LYS A 37 5.96 -6.60 -27.61
CA LYS A 37 4.98 -7.66 -27.30
C LYS A 37 3.73 -7.04 -26.68
N LEU A 38 3.88 -6.19 -25.67
CA LEU A 38 2.78 -5.48 -25.03
C LEU A 38 1.96 -4.71 -26.08
N PHE A 39 2.61 -3.89 -26.90
CA PHE A 39 1.94 -3.11 -27.95
C PHE A 39 1.10 -3.98 -28.90
N PHE A 40 1.67 -5.05 -29.44
CA PHE A 40 0.92 -5.96 -30.33
C PHE A 40 -0.21 -6.67 -29.60
N THR A 41 0.01 -7.15 -28.38
CA THR A 41 -1.07 -7.77 -27.59
C THR A 41 -2.18 -6.78 -27.26
N SER A 42 -1.84 -5.53 -26.94
CA SER A 42 -2.81 -4.47 -26.65
C SER A 42 -3.66 -4.09 -27.86
N ILE A 43 -3.10 -4.10 -29.08
CA ILE A 43 -3.87 -3.84 -30.32
C ILE A 43 -5.04 -4.81 -30.46
N PHE A 44 -4.87 -6.08 -30.07
CA PHE A 44 -5.95 -7.07 -30.16
C PHE A 44 -6.80 -7.12 -28.89
N ILE A 45 -6.19 -7.09 -27.72
CA ILE A 45 -6.90 -7.25 -26.44
C ILE A 45 -7.78 -6.03 -26.16
N LEU A 46 -7.29 -4.80 -26.36
CA LEU A 46 -8.05 -3.59 -26.01
C LEU A 46 -9.40 -3.47 -26.75
N PRO A 47 -9.50 -3.62 -28.08
CA PRO A 47 -10.80 -3.54 -28.75
C PRO A 47 -11.74 -4.66 -28.28
N ILE A 48 -11.22 -5.87 -28.09
CA ILE A 48 -11.99 -7.01 -27.54
C ILE A 48 -12.50 -6.67 -26.14
N SER A 49 -11.63 -6.16 -25.26
CA SER A 49 -11.99 -5.76 -23.89
C SER A 49 -13.05 -4.66 -23.89
N ILE A 50 -12.97 -3.65 -24.75
CA ILE A 50 -13.97 -2.57 -24.85
C ILE A 50 -15.34 -3.12 -25.25
N ILE A 51 -15.38 -4.05 -26.21
CA ILE A 51 -16.63 -4.71 -26.63
C ILE A 51 -17.20 -5.54 -25.48
N ILE A 52 -16.35 -6.34 -24.83
CA ILE A 52 -16.74 -7.26 -23.76
C ILE A 52 -17.17 -6.52 -22.49
N MET A 53 -16.55 -5.37 -22.18
CA MET A 53 -16.83 -4.58 -20.97
C MET A 53 -18.30 -4.14 -20.87
N LYS A 54 -19.00 -3.99 -22.00
CA LYS A 54 -20.45 -3.69 -22.02
C LYS A 54 -21.31 -4.79 -21.38
N PHE A 55 -20.83 -6.03 -21.37
CA PHE A 55 -21.51 -7.16 -20.74
C PHE A 55 -21.19 -7.29 -19.24
N PHE A 56 -20.09 -6.69 -18.79
CA PHE A 56 -19.71 -6.62 -17.38
C PHE A 56 -20.30 -5.36 -16.73
N LYS A 57 -21.60 -5.40 -16.43
CA LYS A 57 -22.20 -4.40 -15.53
C LYS A 57 -21.81 -4.76 -14.10
N GLY A 58 -20.91 -3.97 -13.49
CA GLY A 58 -20.63 -4.07 -12.06
C GLY A 58 -21.91 -3.91 -11.24
N ASN A 59 -21.98 -4.53 -10.07
CA ASN A 59 -23.09 -4.34 -9.15
C ASN A 59 -23.20 -2.86 -8.77
N VAL A 60 -24.14 -2.13 -9.37
CA VAL A 60 -24.36 -0.69 -9.15
C VAL A 60 -24.85 -0.40 -7.73
N LYS A 61 -25.30 -1.42 -7.00
CA LYS A 61 -25.71 -1.33 -5.60
C LYS A 61 -24.54 -1.60 -4.65
N THR A 62 -23.49 -0.79 -4.71
CA THR A 62 -22.63 -0.63 -3.53
C THR A 62 -23.24 0.49 -2.69
N SER A 63 -23.67 0.19 -1.47
CA SER A 63 -23.99 1.26 -0.54
C SER A 63 -22.71 2.07 -0.31
N ASN A 64 -22.79 3.40 -0.25
CA ASN A 64 -21.61 4.25 0.02
C ASN A 64 -20.89 3.84 1.32
N ILE A 65 -21.65 3.27 2.26
CA ILE A 65 -21.17 2.73 3.54
C ILE A 65 -20.23 1.52 3.34
N ASP A 66 -20.48 0.69 2.33
CA ASP A 66 -19.64 -0.49 2.03
C ASP A 66 -18.46 -0.14 1.12
N PHE A 67 -18.57 0.92 0.32
CA PHE A 67 -17.54 1.30 -0.65
C PHE A 67 -16.49 2.25 -0.07
N ILE A 68 -16.88 3.15 0.82
CA ILE A 68 -15.98 4.19 1.34
C ILE A 68 -15.15 3.60 2.48
N GLY A 69 -13.83 3.57 2.27
CA GLY A 69 -12.85 3.24 3.29
C GLY A 69 -11.95 4.45 3.59
N LEU A 70 -11.52 4.61 4.84
CA LEU A 70 -10.61 5.68 5.25
C LEU A 70 -9.32 5.13 5.86
N GLY A 71 -8.20 5.71 5.44
CA GLY A 71 -6.89 5.42 6.03
C GLY A 71 -6.62 6.30 7.24
N VAL A 72 -6.47 5.68 8.41
CA VAL A 72 -6.12 6.33 9.67
C VAL A 72 -4.79 5.79 10.17
N ASN A 73 -3.98 6.62 10.83
CA ASN A 73 -2.64 6.22 11.25
C ASN A 73 -2.30 6.80 12.62
N LEU A 74 -1.52 6.04 13.39
CA LEU A 74 -1.11 6.38 14.74
C LEU A 74 -0.22 7.64 14.78
N ASP A 75 0.64 7.84 13.77
CA ASP A 75 1.53 9.01 13.66
C ASP A 75 0.80 10.35 13.55
N LYS A 76 -0.49 10.32 13.21
CA LYS A 76 -1.37 11.49 13.10
C LYS A 76 -2.32 11.63 14.27
N ASP A 77 -2.20 10.79 15.29
CA ASP A 77 -2.98 10.92 16.50
C ASP A 77 -2.52 12.16 17.29
N ASP A 78 -3.47 13.01 17.64
CA ASP A 78 -3.24 14.22 18.41
C ASP A 78 -3.49 14.01 19.91
N GLY A 79 -3.82 12.78 20.31
CA GLY A 79 -4.16 12.41 21.68
C GLY A 79 -5.51 12.96 22.16
N LYS A 80 -6.27 13.61 21.26
CA LYS A 80 -7.60 14.19 21.54
C LYS A 80 -8.73 13.42 20.86
N ASN A 81 -8.42 12.28 20.24
CA ASN A 81 -9.33 11.45 19.46
C ASN A 81 -9.97 12.17 18.25
N THR A 82 -9.31 13.19 17.69
CA THR A 82 -9.87 13.96 16.57
C THR A 82 -10.12 13.07 15.33
N GLN A 83 -9.28 12.05 15.10
CA GLN A 83 -9.48 11.11 13.98
C GLN A 83 -10.77 10.29 14.15
N GLN A 84 -11.12 9.92 15.37
CA GLN A 84 -12.28 9.10 15.72
C GLN A 84 -13.56 9.92 15.54
N ASP A 85 -13.54 11.19 15.97
CA ASP A 85 -14.66 12.13 15.78
C ASP A 85 -14.92 12.37 14.29
N LEU A 86 -13.87 12.59 13.48
CA LEU A 86 -14.00 12.76 12.04
C LEU A 86 -14.50 11.50 11.33
N VAL A 87 -14.03 10.32 11.74
CA VAL A 87 -14.53 9.03 11.21
C VAL A 87 -16.02 8.86 11.54
N GLN A 88 -16.44 9.27 12.73
CA GLN A 88 -17.83 9.21 13.15
C GLN A 88 -18.70 10.20 12.37
N GLU A 89 -18.26 11.45 12.21
CA GLU A 89 -18.95 12.48 11.43
C GLU A 89 -19.15 12.06 9.97
N LEU A 90 -18.12 11.48 9.36
CA LEU A 90 -18.18 11.00 7.97
C LEU A 90 -19.00 9.71 7.80
N GLY A 91 -19.38 9.04 8.89
CA GLY A 91 -20.14 7.79 8.85
C GLY A 91 -19.39 6.62 8.20
N VAL A 92 -18.05 6.65 8.18
CA VAL A 92 -17.23 5.61 7.55
C VAL A 92 -17.17 4.37 8.43
N LYS A 93 -17.37 3.19 7.84
CA LYS A 93 -17.32 1.90 8.56
C LYS A 93 -16.04 1.10 8.32
N ASN A 94 -15.43 1.25 7.16
CA ASN A 94 -14.23 0.51 6.77
C ASN A 94 -12.99 1.38 6.98
N LEU A 95 -12.06 0.90 7.80
CA LEU A 95 -10.82 1.61 8.12
C LEU A 95 -9.62 0.77 7.72
N ILE A 96 -8.56 1.44 7.26
CA ILE A 96 -7.25 0.83 7.07
C ILE A 96 -6.25 1.53 7.97
N ILE A 97 -5.51 0.74 8.76
CA ILE A 97 -4.45 1.22 9.64
C ILE A 97 -3.13 0.66 9.14
N ARG A 98 -2.16 1.54 8.91
CA ARG A 98 -0.81 1.12 8.50
C ARG A 98 0.03 0.85 9.75
N LEU A 99 0.58 -0.36 9.82
CA LEU A 99 1.50 -0.81 10.87
C LEU A 99 2.87 -1.06 10.23
N PRO A 100 3.81 -0.10 10.29
CA PRO A 100 5.18 -0.34 9.85
C PRO A 100 5.89 -1.35 10.75
N LEU A 101 6.52 -2.37 10.17
CA LEU A 101 7.31 -3.34 10.95
C LEU A 101 8.53 -2.72 11.63
N SER A 102 9.03 -1.60 11.11
CA SER A 102 10.05 -0.80 11.77
C SER A 102 9.63 -0.30 13.16
N ASP A 103 8.32 -0.19 13.40
CA ASP A 103 7.72 0.33 14.64
C ASP A 103 6.98 -0.76 15.46
N ILE A 104 7.28 -2.05 15.18
CA ILE A 104 6.59 -3.18 15.80
C ILE A 104 6.71 -3.24 17.33
N LYS A 105 7.73 -2.60 17.91
CA LYS A 105 7.91 -2.51 19.36
C LYS A 105 6.77 -1.78 20.06
N ASN A 106 6.05 -0.93 19.31
CA ASN A 106 4.93 -0.15 19.81
C ASN A 106 3.57 -0.77 19.48
N ILE A 107 3.51 -2.08 19.15
CA ILE A 107 2.29 -2.77 18.71
C ILE A 107 1.10 -2.56 19.65
N ASP A 108 1.33 -2.47 20.96
CA ASP A 108 0.28 -2.22 21.95
C ASP A 108 -0.40 -0.85 21.72
N LEU A 109 0.36 0.17 21.32
CA LEU A 109 -0.20 1.48 20.97
C LEU A 109 -1.09 1.39 19.72
N TYR A 110 -0.70 0.58 18.74
CA TYR A 110 -1.53 0.34 17.56
C TYR A 110 -2.80 -0.44 17.90
N PHE A 111 -2.72 -1.38 18.85
CA PHE A 111 -3.89 -2.11 19.35
C PHE A 111 -4.87 -1.14 20.03
N GLU A 112 -4.39 -0.31 20.95
CA GLU A 112 -5.22 0.69 21.64
C GLU A 112 -5.82 1.69 20.66
N PHE A 113 -5.01 2.16 19.69
CA PHE A 113 -5.47 3.06 18.64
C PHE A 113 -6.56 2.42 17.78
N ALA A 114 -6.38 1.17 17.32
CA ALA A 114 -7.40 0.45 16.57
C ALA A 114 -8.69 0.25 17.39
N ASN A 115 -8.55 -0.10 18.68
CA ASN A 115 -9.67 -0.31 19.58
C ASN A 115 -10.45 0.99 19.87
N SER A 116 -9.77 2.14 19.85
CA SER A 116 -10.40 3.44 20.08
C SER A 116 -11.52 3.76 19.08
N PHE A 117 -11.43 3.28 17.84
CA PHE A 117 -12.46 3.47 16.81
C PHE A 117 -13.72 2.62 17.03
N ASN A 118 -13.64 1.58 17.87
CA ASN A 118 -14.74 0.66 18.16
C ASN A 118 -15.53 1.00 19.44
N LYS A 119 -15.24 2.13 20.10
CA LYS A 119 -15.90 2.53 21.36
C LYS A 119 -17.41 2.80 21.18
N ASN A 120 -17.77 3.50 20.11
CA ASN A 120 -19.16 3.94 19.86
C ASN A 120 -19.89 3.05 18.84
N GLU A 121 -19.22 2.69 17.74
CA GLU A 121 -19.75 1.83 16.68
C GLU A 121 -18.67 0.84 16.27
N ARG A 122 -19.05 -0.42 16.01
CA ARG A 122 -18.13 -1.41 15.44
C ARG A 122 -17.72 -1.01 14.02
N LYS A 123 -16.41 -0.87 13.80
CA LYS A 123 -15.77 -0.62 12.51
C LYS A 123 -15.12 -1.89 11.98
N ASN A 124 -15.02 -1.99 10.65
CA ASN A 124 -14.28 -3.03 9.95
C ASN A 124 -12.84 -2.51 9.75
N ILE A 125 -11.89 -3.04 10.51
CA ILE A 125 -10.51 -2.55 10.50
C ILE A 125 -9.62 -3.54 9.76
N LEU A 126 -8.97 -3.07 8.69
CA LEU A 126 -7.88 -3.76 8.01
C LEU A 126 -6.54 -3.25 8.54
N ILE A 127 -5.75 -4.13 9.12
CA ILE A 127 -4.36 -3.82 9.48
C ILE A 127 -3.47 -4.13 8.29
N ASN A 128 -2.86 -3.08 7.74
CA ASN A 128 -1.89 -3.19 6.67
C ASN A 128 -0.47 -3.17 7.25
N VAL A 129 0.13 -4.36 7.36
CA VAL A 129 1.51 -4.51 7.84
C VAL A 129 2.48 -4.12 6.73
N ILE A 130 3.23 -3.03 6.95
CA ILE A 130 4.19 -2.51 5.99
C ILE A 130 5.57 -3.09 6.31
N GLN A 131 6.11 -3.84 5.36
CA GLN A 131 7.44 -4.42 5.46
C GLN A 131 8.52 -3.33 5.35
N ASP A 132 9.57 -3.45 6.16
CA ASP A 132 10.77 -2.64 6.04
C ASP A 132 11.96 -3.48 5.56
N ARG A 133 13.02 -2.78 5.15
CA ARG A 133 14.22 -3.39 4.58
C ARG A 133 14.91 -4.40 5.51
N LEU A 134 15.02 -4.12 6.82
CA LEU A 134 15.73 -5.00 7.74
C LEU A 134 15.02 -6.35 7.84
N ASN A 135 13.69 -6.32 7.88
CA ASN A 135 12.86 -7.52 7.89
C ASN A 135 12.90 -8.29 6.57
N ILE A 136 12.99 -7.60 5.43
CA ILE A 136 13.10 -8.26 4.11
C ILE A 136 14.49 -8.90 3.90
N GLU A 137 15.56 -8.19 4.26
CA GLU A 137 16.93 -8.65 4.02
C GLU A 137 17.39 -9.72 5.02
N ASN A 138 16.81 -9.75 6.23
CA ASN A 138 17.16 -10.69 7.29
C ASN A 138 15.95 -11.51 7.77
N GLN A 139 15.79 -12.70 7.19
CA GLN A 139 14.70 -13.62 7.53
C GLN A 139 14.72 -14.10 8.99
N GLU A 140 15.89 -14.23 9.62
CA GLU A 140 15.98 -14.63 11.02
C GLU A 140 15.49 -13.51 11.95
N PHE A 141 15.83 -12.27 11.62
CA PHE A 141 15.34 -11.10 12.34
C PHE A 141 13.82 -10.98 12.25
N PHE A 142 13.26 -11.16 11.04
CA PHE A 142 11.81 -11.18 10.85
C PHE A 142 11.11 -12.26 11.67
N LYS A 143 11.66 -13.49 11.71
CA LYS A 143 11.10 -14.58 12.53
C LYS A 143 11.10 -14.25 14.02
N LYS A 144 12.13 -13.57 14.51
CA LYS A 144 12.21 -13.16 15.93
C LYS A 144 11.21 -12.06 16.29
N ILE A 145 10.76 -11.26 15.33
CA ILE A 145 9.78 -10.20 15.56
C ILE A 145 8.34 -10.74 15.60
N LEU A 146 8.08 -11.86 14.92
CA LEU A 146 6.75 -12.47 14.84
C LEU A 146 6.39 -13.39 16.03
N ILE A 147 7.38 -13.78 16.84
CA ILE A 147 7.25 -14.70 17.99
C ILE A 147 7.29 -13.87 19.27
#